data_AF-A0A962G2I7-F1
#
_entry.id   AF-A0A962G2I7-F1
#
_cell.length_a   1.000
_cell.length_b   1.000
_cell.length_c   1.000
_cell.angle_alpha   90.00
_cell.angle_beta   90.00
_cell.angle_gamma   90.00
#
_symmetry.space_group_name_H-M   'P 1'
#
loop_
_entity.id
_entity.type
_entity.pdbx_description
1 polymer ?
#
loop_
_entity_poly.entity_id
_entity_poly.type
_entity_poly.pdbx_seq_one_letter_code
_entity_poly.pdbx_strand_id
1 'polypeptide(L)'
;LATAPRFSVPAPLNTLLWRVVVLTPDGYLEGEHSLVADSGPIRFREHHDERALLGDVAAFPRVARLLWFNHHFVRAEMTDDGLLLSDLRMGSEPDYVFRFLVAQNDGKQWRPLVPVQRVPSTLGRSQNLGDIWHRIWQPTDDDGVGLPGQAAADRFGSMPDASA
;
A
#
# COMPACT_ATOMS: atom_id res chain seq x y z
N LEU A 1 -11.67 -7.17 -7.89
CA LEU A 1 -11.07 -5.95 -7.29
C LEU A 1 -12.01 -4.75 -7.23
N ALA A 2 -13.18 -4.74 -7.89
CA ALA A 2 -14.12 -3.60 -7.80
C ALA A 2 -14.54 -3.23 -6.36
N THR A 3 -14.52 -4.21 -5.45
CA THR A 3 -14.84 -4.07 -4.02
C THR A 3 -13.61 -4.04 -3.11
N ALA A 4 -12.40 -4.03 -3.67
CA ALA A 4 -11.17 -4.03 -2.87
C ALA A 4 -11.07 -2.74 -2.04
N PRO A 5 -10.79 -2.83 -0.72
CA PRO A 5 -10.55 -1.67 0.13
C PRO A 5 -9.42 -0.83 -0.45
N ARG A 6 -9.66 0.48 -0.53
CA ARG A 6 -8.69 1.44 -1.03
C ARG A 6 -8.77 2.75 -0.27
N PHE A 7 -7.66 3.48 -0.23
CA PHE A 7 -7.65 4.87 0.21
C PHE A 7 -6.80 5.70 -0.73
N SER A 8 -7.02 7.01 -0.68
CA SER A 8 -6.22 8.01 -1.37
C SER A 8 -5.76 9.08 -0.38
N VAL A 9 -4.50 9.46 -0.44
CA VAL A 9 -3.92 10.53 0.38
C VAL A 9 -3.01 11.41 -0.48
N PRO A 10 -2.91 12.72 -0.18
CA PRO A 10 -1.88 13.54 -0.79
C PRO A 10 -0.49 13.03 -0.41
N ALA A 11 0.46 13.14 -1.35
CA ALA A 11 1.87 12.95 -1.06
C ALA A 11 2.37 14.03 -0.06
N PRO A 12 3.48 13.77 0.65
CA PRO A 12 4.00 14.70 1.64
C PRO A 12 4.18 16.13 1.10
N LEU A 13 3.80 17.12 1.92
CA LEU A 13 4.03 18.56 1.70
C LEU A 13 3.34 19.17 0.46
N ASN A 14 2.36 18.50 -0.15
CA ASN A 14 1.63 19.05 -1.29
C ASN A 14 0.20 18.49 -1.42
N THR A 15 -0.59 19.03 -2.34
CA THR A 15 -1.95 18.55 -2.68
C THR A 15 -2.11 18.22 -4.18
N LEU A 16 -1.00 18.22 -4.93
CA LEU A 16 -0.99 18.06 -6.38
C LEU A 16 -0.70 16.60 -6.79
N LEU A 17 0.10 15.90 -6.01
CA LEU A 17 0.40 14.49 -6.20
C LEU A 17 -0.41 13.67 -5.19
N TRP A 18 -1.23 12.76 -5.71
CA TRP A 18 -2.09 11.90 -4.93
C TRP A 18 -1.63 10.47 -5.01
N ARG A 19 -1.55 9.82 -3.86
CA ARG A 19 -1.20 8.43 -3.72
C ARG A 19 -2.44 7.60 -3.45
N VAL A 20 -2.57 6.48 -4.14
CA VAL A 20 -3.68 5.54 -4.01
C VAL A 20 -3.13 4.18 -3.63
N VAL A 21 -3.68 3.60 -2.57
CA VAL A 21 -3.33 2.25 -2.12
C VAL A 21 -4.57 1.37 -2.18
N VAL A 22 -4.43 0.17 -2.74
CA VAL A 22 -5.49 -0.83 -2.86
C VAL A 22 -5.02 -2.13 -2.23
N LEU A 23 -5.77 -2.68 -1.28
CA LEU A 23 -5.42 -3.97 -0.68
C LEU A 23 -5.73 -5.13 -1.63
N THR A 24 -4.80 -6.09 -1.72
CA THR A 24 -4.97 -7.37 -2.43
C THR A 24 -4.85 -8.54 -1.44
N PRO A 25 -5.26 -9.77 -1.81
CA PRO A 25 -5.08 -10.92 -0.94
C PRO A 25 -3.63 -11.19 -0.53
N ASP A 26 -2.68 -10.91 -1.44
CA ASP A 26 -1.26 -11.25 -1.30
C ASP A 26 -0.36 -10.02 -1.03
N GLY A 27 -0.96 -8.85 -0.78
CA GLY A 27 -0.20 -7.60 -0.60
C GLY A 27 -1.03 -6.34 -0.83
N TYR A 28 -0.46 -5.37 -1.55
CA TYR A 28 -1.18 -4.16 -1.93
C TYR A 28 -0.67 -3.61 -3.26
N LEU A 29 -1.52 -2.82 -3.91
CA LEU A 29 -1.17 -2.02 -5.06
C LEU A 29 -0.96 -0.58 -4.60
N GLU A 30 0.09 0.06 -5.07
CA GLU A 30 0.40 1.46 -4.82
C GLU A 30 0.52 2.21 -6.14
N GLY A 31 -0.20 3.31 -6.29
CA GLY A 31 -0.17 4.14 -7.48
C GLY A 31 -0.12 5.61 -7.11
N GLU A 32 0.43 6.41 -8.01
CA GLU A 32 0.50 7.86 -7.87
C GLU A 32 -0.16 8.54 -9.06
N HIS A 33 -0.79 9.68 -8.80
CA HIS A 33 -1.44 10.50 -9.81
C HIS A 33 -1.17 11.97 -9.56
N SER A 34 -0.49 12.61 -10.49
CA SER A 34 -0.33 14.06 -10.53
C SER A 34 -1.54 14.70 -11.19
N LEU A 35 -2.19 15.63 -10.50
CA LEU A 35 -3.27 16.45 -11.05
C LEU A 35 -2.81 17.42 -12.16
N VAL A 36 -1.50 17.60 -12.33
CA VAL A 36 -0.91 18.54 -13.28
C VAL A 36 -0.34 17.83 -14.51
N ALA A 37 0.34 16.70 -14.29
CA ALA A 37 1.12 16.03 -15.34
C ALA A 37 0.43 14.77 -15.90
N ASP A 38 -0.39 14.08 -15.09
CA ASP A 38 -1.02 12.82 -15.51
C ASP A 38 -2.42 13.07 -16.09
N SER A 39 -2.74 12.42 -17.22
CA SER A 39 -4.04 12.57 -17.92
C SER A 39 -4.76 11.25 -18.19
N GLY A 40 -4.18 10.12 -17.77
CA GLY A 40 -4.70 8.77 -17.99
C GLY A 40 -4.99 7.99 -16.70
N PRO A 41 -5.36 6.70 -16.83
CA PRO A 41 -5.56 5.82 -15.69
C PRO A 41 -4.31 5.72 -14.80
N ILE A 42 -4.52 5.55 -13.50
CA ILE A 42 -3.43 5.35 -12.54
C ILE A 42 -2.71 4.04 -12.83
N ARG A 43 -1.38 4.12 -12.94
CA ARG A 43 -0.49 2.95 -13.02
C ARG A 43 -0.14 2.54 -11.60
N PHE A 44 -0.34 1.25 -11.30
CA PHE A 44 -0.11 0.69 -9.99
C PHE A 44 1.14 -0.21 -10.00
N ARG A 45 1.93 -0.11 -8.95
CA ARG A 45 2.98 -1.06 -8.59
C ARG A 45 2.41 -2.06 -7.61
N GLU A 46 2.71 -3.34 -7.82
CA GLU A 46 2.32 -4.40 -6.91
C GLU A 46 3.41 -4.65 -5.88
N HIS A 47 3.01 -4.73 -4.62
CA HIS A 47 3.88 -5.03 -3.49
C HIS A 47 3.32 -6.24 -2.76
N HIS A 48 4.04 -7.35 -2.84
CA HIS A 48 3.76 -8.54 -2.05
C HIS A 48 4.21 -8.36 -0.61
N ASP A 49 3.44 -8.90 0.32
CA ASP A 49 3.75 -8.88 1.74
C ASP A 49 3.23 -10.14 2.45
N GLU A 50 3.55 -10.29 3.74
CA GLU A 50 3.22 -11.47 4.53
C GLU A 50 1.85 -11.34 5.23
N ARG A 51 0.89 -10.64 4.62
CA ARG A 51 -0.39 -10.35 5.29
C ARG A 51 -1.23 -11.58 5.60
N ALA A 52 -0.98 -12.71 4.94
CA ALA A 52 -1.60 -13.98 5.29
C ALA A 52 -1.34 -14.36 6.77
N LEU A 53 -0.19 -13.96 7.33
CA LEU A 53 0.17 -14.17 8.74
C LEU A 53 -0.72 -13.39 9.72
N LEU A 54 -1.46 -12.38 9.25
CA LEU A 54 -2.43 -11.66 10.08
C LEU A 54 -3.53 -12.59 10.60
N GLY A 55 -3.86 -13.66 9.86
CA GLY A 55 -4.85 -14.64 10.33
C GLY A 55 -4.50 -15.26 11.68
N ASP A 56 -3.20 -15.48 11.93
CA ASP A 56 -2.73 -16.11 13.17
C ASP A 56 -2.66 -15.13 14.35
N VAL A 57 -2.45 -13.84 14.06
CA VAL A 57 -2.17 -12.83 15.10
C VAL A 57 -3.29 -11.81 15.30
N ALA A 58 -4.30 -11.78 14.42
CA ALA A 58 -5.39 -10.79 14.46
C ALA A 58 -6.18 -10.82 15.77
N ALA A 59 -6.25 -11.97 16.44
CA ALA A 59 -6.92 -12.11 17.72
C ALA A 59 -6.14 -11.49 18.90
N PHE A 60 -4.87 -11.15 18.73
CA PHE A 60 -4.08 -10.52 19.79
C PHE A 60 -4.62 -9.11 20.07
N PRO A 61 -4.92 -8.74 21.34
CA PRO A 61 -5.65 -7.50 21.63
C PRO A 61 -5.02 -6.23 21.06
N ARG A 62 -3.69 -6.14 21.03
CA ARG A 62 -2.96 -4.99 20.48
C ARG A 62 -2.95 -4.98 18.94
N VAL A 63 -2.86 -6.15 18.32
CA VAL A 63 -2.96 -6.30 16.87
C VAL A 63 -4.38 -5.96 16.41
N ALA A 64 -5.40 -6.52 17.06
CA ALA A 64 -6.80 -6.20 16.79
C ALA A 64 -7.07 -4.69 16.86
N ARG A 65 -6.53 -4.01 17.89
CA ARG A 65 -6.66 -2.55 18.03
C ARG A 65 -5.94 -1.79 16.92
N LEU A 66 -4.76 -2.24 16.52
CA LEU A 66 -4.01 -1.64 15.40
C LEU A 66 -4.78 -1.79 14.08
N LEU A 67 -5.28 -3.00 13.79
CA LEU A 67 -6.06 -3.31 12.59
C LEU A 67 -7.37 -2.51 12.53
N TRP A 68 -8.05 -2.36 13.67
CA TRP A 68 -9.21 -1.49 13.79
C TRP A 68 -8.86 -0.03 13.48
N PHE A 69 -7.76 0.48 14.05
CA PHE A 69 -7.36 1.87 13.88
C PHE A 69 -6.91 2.20 12.45
N ASN A 70 -6.25 1.26 11.79
CA ASN A 70 -5.76 1.44 10.42
C ASN A 70 -6.70 0.92 9.33
N HIS A 71 -7.89 0.45 9.69
CA HIS A 71 -8.83 -0.18 8.76
C HIS A 71 -8.18 -1.29 7.93
N HIS A 72 -7.28 -2.07 8.55
CA HIS A 72 -6.51 -3.15 7.93
C HIS A 72 -5.48 -2.72 6.87
N PHE A 73 -5.22 -1.42 6.70
CA PHE A 73 -4.17 -0.91 5.83
C PHE A 73 -2.80 -1.07 6.49
N VAL A 74 -2.30 -2.30 6.47
CA VAL A 74 -1.04 -2.70 7.06
C VAL A 74 -0.24 -3.54 6.08
N ARG A 75 1.07 -3.29 6.04
CA ARG A 75 2.07 -4.19 5.45
C ARG A 75 2.58 -5.12 6.53
N ALA A 76 2.55 -6.42 6.27
CA ALA A 76 3.11 -7.42 7.16
C ALA A 76 4.45 -7.93 6.62
N GLU A 77 5.45 -8.00 7.49
CA GLU A 77 6.80 -8.42 7.13
C GLU A 77 7.32 -9.36 8.21
N MET A 78 7.87 -10.50 7.79
CA MET A 78 8.62 -11.38 8.69
C MET A 78 10.06 -10.86 8.78
N THR A 79 10.51 -10.53 9.98
CA THR A 79 11.90 -10.18 10.28
C THR A 79 12.52 -11.22 11.21
N ASP A 80 13.84 -11.16 11.39
CA ASP A 80 14.55 -12.02 12.35
C ASP A 80 14.01 -11.87 13.78
N ASP A 81 13.45 -10.70 14.11
CA ASP A 81 12.88 -10.37 15.42
C ASP A 81 11.39 -10.74 15.56
N GLY A 82 10.73 -11.15 14.47
CA GLY A 82 9.32 -11.56 14.45
C GLY A 82 8.47 -10.85 13.39
N LEU A 83 7.16 -10.76 13.65
CA LEU A 83 6.20 -10.13 12.75
C LEU A 83 6.19 -8.62 12.94
N LEU A 84 6.62 -7.91 11.90
CA LEU A 84 6.59 -6.47 11.81
C LEU A 84 5.35 -6.01 11.02
N LEU A 85 4.59 -5.10 11.62
CA LEU A 85 3.42 -4.47 11.00
C LEU A 85 3.70 -2.98 10.75
N SER A 86 3.59 -2.54 9.49
CA SER A 86 3.78 -1.15 9.08
C SER A 86 2.46 -0.53 8.60
N ASP A 87 2.07 0.63 9.12
CA ASP A 87 0.84 1.33 8.69
C ASP A 87 1.01 1.93 7.30
N LEU A 88 0.22 1.45 6.33
CA LEU A 88 0.32 1.88 4.93
C LEU A 88 -0.16 3.31 4.71
N ARG A 89 -0.93 3.90 5.64
CA ARG A 89 -1.47 5.26 5.47
C ARG A 89 -0.41 6.34 5.68
N MET A 90 0.71 6.01 6.33
CA MET A 90 1.73 6.98 6.72
C MET A 90 3.13 6.52 6.29
N GLY A 91 3.58 7.07 5.16
CA GLY A 91 4.76 6.62 4.41
C GLY A 91 4.37 5.86 3.14
N SER A 92 5.34 5.54 2.30
CA SER A 92 5.19 4.80 1.02
C SER A 92 6.39 3.89 0.83
N GLU A 93 6.23 2.78 0.12
CA GLU A 93 7.30 1.79 -0.04
C GLU A 93 8.59 2.45 -0.54
N PRO A 94 9.77 2.17 0.06
CA PRO A 94 10.04 1.28 1.21
C PRO A 94 10.04 1.98 2.60
N ASP A 95 9.62 3.24 2.66
CA ASP A 95 9.75 4.11 3.83
C ASP A 95 8.43 4.33 4.60
N TYR A 96 8.34 3.77 5.81
CA TYR A 96 7.16 3.83 6.67
C TYR A 96 7.42 4.57 7.98
N VAL A 97 6.44 5.36 8.43
CA VAL A 97 6.55 6.17 9.65
C VAL A 97 6.23 5.35 10.90
N PHE A 98 5.21 4.50 10.83
CA PHE A 98 4.71 3.71 11.95
C PHE A 98 4.92 2.22 11.70
N ARG A 99 5.87 1.66 12.44
CA ARG A 99 6.31 0.27 12.33
C ARG A 99 6.30 -0.37 13.71
N PHE A 100 5.69 -1.54 13.83
CA PHE A 100 5.41 -2.19 15.11
C PHE A 100 5.76 -3.67 15.06
N LEU A 101 6.68 -4.12 15.90
CA LEU A 101 6.96 -5.54 16.08
C LEU A 101 5.92 -6.10 17.06
N VAL A 102 5.03 -6.95 16.55
CA VAL A 102 3.80 -7.33 17.28
C VAL A 102 3.80 -8.75 17.83
N ALA A 103 4.56 -9.65 17.22
CA ALA A 103 4.61 -11.04 17.63
C ALA A 103 5.94 -11.68 17.28
N GLN A 104 6.32 -12.71 18.03
CA GLN A 104 7.43 -13.60 17.70
C GLN A 104 6.91 -14.99 17.39
N ASN A 105 7.56 -15.69 16.48
CA ASN A 105 7.27 -17.09 16.20
C ASN A 105 8.33 -17.96 16.90
N ASP A 106 7.89 -18.81 17.83
CA ASP A 106 8.78 -19.73 18.55
C ASP A 106 9.01 -21.07 17.80
N GLY A 107 8.58 -21.14 16.53
CA GLY A 107 8.63 -22.33 15.67
C GLY A 107 7.42 -23.24 15.79
N LYS A 108 6.50 -22.99 16.74
CA LYS A 108 5.24 -23.75 16.89
C LYS A 108 4.01 -22.86 16.90
N GLN A 109 4.12 -21.68 17.50
CA GLN A 109 3.00 -20.76 17.66
C GLN A 109 3.48 -19.31 17.70
N TRP A 110 2.61 -18.42 17.23
CA TRP A 110 2.79 -16.99 17.42
C TRP A 110 2.59 -16.61 18.88
N ARG A 111 3.52 -15.85 19.43
CA ARG A 111 3.42 -15.24 20.76
C ARG A 111 3.32 -13.73 20.63
N PRO A 112 2.32 -13.08 21.26
CA PRO A 112 2.22 -11.63 21.23
C PRO A 112 3.39 -11.00 21.99
N LEU A 113 3.98 -9.95 21.42
CA LEU A 113 4.95 -9.12 22.12
C LEU A 113 4.23 -8.13 23.03
N VAL A 114 4.55 -8.17 24.32
CA VAL A 114 3.97 -7.28 25.34
C VAL A 114 5.10 -6.63 26.14
N PRO A 115 5.32 -5.31 26.01
CA PRO A 115 4.62 -4.38 25.11
C PRO A 115 4.98 -4.59 23.63
N VAL A 116 4.09 -4.17 22.72
CA VAL A 116 4.42 -4.03 21.30
C VAL A 116 5.58 -3.04 21.18
N GLN A 117 6.59 -3.40 20.41
CA GLN A 117 7.76 -2.56 20.24
C GLN A 117 7.59 -1.69 18.99
N ARG A 118 7.72 -0.38 19.15
CA ARG A 118 7.78 0.54 18.01
C ARG A 118 9.19 0.51 17.44
N VAL A 119 9.30 0.13 16.18
CA VAL A 119 10.57 0.12 15.44
C VAL A 119 10.80 1.52 14.85
N PRO A 120 12.07 1.97 14.71
CA PRO A 120 12.38 3.24 14.07
C PRO A 120 11.76 3.38 12.68
N SER A 121 11.28 4.58 12.39
CA SER A 121 10.77 5.00 11.08
C SER A 121 11.87 4.86 10.02
N THR A 122 11.50 4.46 8.82
CA THR A 122 12.39 4.49 7.65
C THR A 122 12.22 5.75 6.79
N LEU A 123 11.34 6.67 7.17
CA LEU A 123 11.12 7.93 6.44
C LEU A 123 12.44 8.67 6.14
N GLY A 124 12.62 9.04 4.88
CA GLY A 124 13.81 9.77 4.40
C GLY A 124 15.04 8.89 4.17
N ARG A 125 14.91 7.56 4.27
CA ARG A 125 16.00 6.63 3.93
C ARG A 125 16.16 6.48 2.42
N SER A 126 15.05 6.51 1.68
CA SER A 126 15.04 6.38 0.22
C SER A 126 14.24 7.50 -0.45
N GLN A 127 13.17 7.99 0.18
CA GLN A 127 12.33 9.04 -0.39
C GLN A 127 12.99 10.42 -0.29
N ASN A 128 13.21 11.08 -1.43
CA ASN A 128 13.68 12.46 -1.52
C ASN A 128 12.53 13.40 -1.93
N LEU A 129 12.49 14.61 -1.36
CA LEU A 129 11.55 15.66 -1.79
C LEU A 129 11.73 16.01 -3.27
N GLY A 130 12.94 15.83 -3.82
CA GLY A 130 13.20 15.98 -5.24
C GLY A 130 12.37 15.04 -6.11
N ASP A 131 12.18 13.79 -5.69
CA ASP A 131 11.42 12.79 -6.45
C ASP A 131 9.92 13.11 -6.45
N ILE A 132 9.40 13.57 -5.31
CA ILE A 132 8.02 14.05 -5.19
C ILE A 132 7.81 15.26 -6.10
N TRP A 133 8.72 16.24 -6.07
CA TRP A 133 8.65 17.41 -6.94
C TRP A 133 8.69 17.02 -8.41
N HIS A 134 9.59 16.11 -8.78
CA HIS A 134 9.67 15.58 -10.14
C HIS A 134 8.35 14.92 -10.55
N ARG A 135 7.75 14.06 -9.71
CA ARG A 135 6.47 13.39 -10.00
C ARG A 135 5.28 14.34 -10.08
N ILE A 136 5.30 15.49 -9.41
CA ILE A 136 4.24 16.50 -9.57
C ILE A 136 4.24 17.03 -11.00
N TRP A 137 5.42 17.31 -11.58
CA TRP A 137 5.52 18.04 -12.85
C TRP A 137 5.80 17.14 -14.06
N GLN A 138 6.16 15.88 -13.84
CA GLN A 138 6.45 14.91 -14.88
C GLN A 138 5.46 13.75 -14.81
N PRO A 139 4.95 13.27 -15.97
CA PRO A 139 4.08 12.12 -16.01
C PRO A 139 4.82 10.87 -15.50
N THR A 140 4.06 9.87 -15.06
CA THR A 140 4.68 8.60 -14.65
C THR A 140 5.22 7.86 -15.88
N ASP A 141 6.53 7.63 -15.93
CA ASP A 141 7.20 6.76 -16.92
C ASP A 141 7.12 5.27 -16.52
N ASP A 142 6.38 4.97 -15.47
CA ASP A 142 6.40 3.67 -14.82
C ASP A 142 5.55 2.63 -15.56
N ASP A 143 6.17 1.49 -15.84
CA ASP A 143 5.56 0.32 -16.49
C ASP A 143 4.52 -0.41 -15.61
N GLY A 144 4.05 0.23 -14.53
CA GLY A 144 3.06 -0.28 -13.60
C GLY A 144 1.80 -0.80 -14.29
N VAL A 145 1.06 -1.67 -13.61
CA VAL A 145 -0.13 -2.31 -14.16
C VAL A 145 -1.34 -1.41 -13.93
N GLY A 146 -2.25 -1.31 -14.91
CA GLY A 146 -3.56 -0.75 -14.63
C GLY A 146 -4.30 -1.62 -13.59
N LEU A 147 -5.32 -1.08 -12.92
CA LEU A 147 -6.10 -1.87 -11.95
C LEU A 147 -6.58 -3.17 -12.62
N PRO A 148 -6.36 -4.35 -12.02
CA PRO A 148 -6.85 -5.59 -12.59
C PRO A 148 -8.39 -5.55 -12.69
N GLY A 149 -8.89 -5.45 -13.92
CA GLY A 149 -10.29 -5.21 -14.25
C GLY A 149 -10.58 -3.96 -15.11
N GLN A 150 -9.69 -2.97 -15.17
CA GLN A 150 -9.81 -1.83 -16.09
C GLN A 150 -9.40 -2.19 -17.53
N ALA A 151 -8.40 -3.05 -17.71
CA ALA A 151 -7.97 -3.51 -19.03
C ALA A 151 -9.06 -4.27 -19.82
N ALA A 152 -10.11 -4.76 -19.13
CA ALA A 152 -11.27 -5.37 -19.78
C ALA A 152 -12.23 -4.31 -20.33
N ALA A 153 -12.45 -3.19 -19.63
CA ALA A 153 -13.36 -2.13 -20.07
C ALA A 153 -12.86 -1.44 -21.36
N ASP A 154 -11.55 -1.23 -21.48
CA ASP A 154 -10.95 -0.60 -22.66
C ASP A 154 -10.99 -1.48 -23.92
N ARG A 155 -11.11 -2.81 -23.77
CA ARG A 155 -11.25 -3.74 -24.91
C ARG A 155 -12.66 -3.85 -25.47
N PHE A 156 -13.68 -3.38 -24.74
CA PHE A 156 -15.09 -3.44 -25.19
C PHE A 156 -15.63 -2.09 -25.67
N GLY A 157 -14.83 -1.01 -25.67
CA GLY A 157 -15.22 0.32 -26.13
C GLY A 157 -15.14 0.56 -27.66
N SER A 158 -14.66 -0.40 -28.43
CA SER A 158 -14.50 -0.29 -29.89
C SER A 158 -15.34 -1.32 -30.64
N MET A 159 -16.67 -1.29 -30.48
CA MET A 159 -17.56 -1.83 -31.50
C MET A 159 -18.00 -0.68 -32.41
N PRO A 160 -17.76 -0.73 -33.73
CA PRO A 160 -18.32 0.25 -34.64
C PRO A 160 -19.85 0.11 -34.67
N ASP A 161 -20.53 1.26 -34.62
CA ASP A 161 -21.96 1.39 -34.89
C ASP A 161 -22.29 0.73 -36.23
N ALA A 162 -22.98 -0.41 -36.19
CA ALA A 162 -23.60 -1.00 -37.36
C ALA A 162 -24.93 -0.29 -37.59
N SER A 163 -24.88 0.82 -38.33
CA SER A 163 -26.03 1.39 -39.01
C SER A 163 -26.08 0.88 -40.45
N ALA A 164 -27.30 0.55 -40.90
CA ALA A 164 -27.78 0.12 -42.22
C ALA A 164 -27.85 -1.39 -42.49
#